data_AF-G5QTN3-F1
#
_entry.id   AF-G5QTN3-F1
#
_cell.length_a   1.000
_cell.length_b   1.000
_cell.length_c   1.000
_cell.angle_alpha   90.00
_cell.angle_beta   90.00
_cell.angle_gamma   90.00
#
_symmetry.space_group_name_H-M   'P 1'
#
loop_
_entity.id
_entity.type
_entity.pdbx_description
1 polymer ?
#
loop_
_entity_poly.entity_id
_entity_poly.type
_entity_poly.pdbx_seq_one_letter_code
_entity_poly.pdbx_strand_id
1 'polypeptide(L)'
;MTKELAQEGEITERDKVIFAAWQTSGSAIITNYFSSGVAVFAFLGTSVIIPLVVILLFKFIGANLLRIWINIEERRHPAQGAQS
;
A
#
# COMPACT_ATOMS: atom_id res chain seq x y z
N MET A 1 7.40 9.98 12.00
CA MET A 1 7.69 9.74 10.56
C MET A 1 6.74 10.54 9.66
N THR A 2 5.58 10.06 9.19
CA THR A 2 4.67 10.90 8.35
C THR A 2 3.99 12.04 9.12
N LYS A 3 3.86 11.93 10.45
CA LYS A 3 3.39 13.01 11.34
C LYS A 3 4.40 14.14 11.56
N GLU A 4 5.69 13.91 11.36
CA GLU A 4 6.73 14.95 11.50
C GLU A 4 6.86 15.75 10.20
N LEU A 5 6.88 15.04 9.06
CA LEU A 5 6.87 15.66 7.72
C LEU A 5 5.57 16.43 7.41
N ALA A 6 4.48 16.05 8.08
CA ALA A 6 3.22 16.79 8.13
C ALA A 6 3.34 18.14 8.85
N GLN A 7 4.09 18.17 9.95
CA GLN A 7 4.27 19.34 10.81
C GLN A 7 5.29 20.32 10.23
N GLU A 8 6.22 19.83 9.42
CA GLU A 8 7.20 20.65 8.68
C GLU A 8 6.64 21.27 7.39
N GLY A 9 5.39 20.97 7.00
CA GLY A 9 4.75 21.54 5.81
C GLY A 9 5.24 20.98 4.46
N GLU A 10 6.20 20.05 4.48
CA GLU A 10 6.81 19.41 3.31
C GLU A 10 5.87 18.42 2.60
N ILE A 11 4.84 17.93 3.27
CA ILE A 11 3.94 16.88 2.75
C ILE A 11 2.47 17.25 2.99
N THR A 12 1.70 17.40 1.92
CA THR A 12 0.24 17.66 1.97
C THR A 12 -0.50 16.47 2.60
N GLU A 13 -1.66 16.69 3.24
CA GLU A 13 -2.52 15.61 3.78
C GLU A 13 -2.79 14.49 2.76
N ARG A 14 -2.92 14.85 1.48
CA ARG A 14 -3.02 13.92 0.35
C ARG A 14 -1.88 12.90 0.31
N ASP A 15 -0.64 13.36 0.41
CA ASP A 15 0.53 12.50 0.27
C ASP A 15 0.67 11.57 1.47
N LYS A 16 0.22 11.99 2.66
CA LYS A 16 0.13 11.12 3.84
C LYS A 16 -0.88 10.00 3.63
N VAL A 17 -2.05 10.31 3.08
CA VAL A 17 -3.08 9.31 2.77
C VAL A 17 -2.58 8.33 1.71
N ILE A 18 -1.94 8.82 0.64
CA ILE A 18 -1.33 7.97 -0.40
C ILE A 18 -0.26 7.05 0.21
N PHE A 19 0.61 7.58 1.07
CA PHE A 19 1.71 6.80 1.67
C PHE A 19 1.19 5.76 2.67
N ALA A 20 0.26 6.14 3.54
CA ALA A 20 -0.35 5.22 4.50
C ALA A 20 -1.11 4.10 3.77
N ALA A 21 -1.87 4.46 2.74
CA ALA A 21 -2.64 3.48 2.00
C ALA A 21 -1.73 2.58 1.11
N TRP A 22 -0.59 3.08 0.61
CA TRP A 22 0.43 2.26 -0.03
C TRP A 22 1.06 1.22 0.92
N GLN A 23 1.36 1.64 2.16
CA GLN A 23 1.86 0.74 3.20
C GLN A 23 0.84 -0.34 3.56
N THR A 24 -0.44 0.04 3.73
CA THR A 24 -1.53 -0.87 4.07
C THR A 24 -1.88 -1.86 2.95
N SER A 25 -1.78 -1.46 1.67
CA SER A 25 -2.22 -2.28 0.51
C SER A 25 -1.53 -3.64 0.36
N GLY A 26 -0.33 -3.81 0.89
CA GLY A 26 0.46 -5.05 0.73
C GLY A 26 1.04 -5.62 2.02
N SER A 27 1.02 -4.87 3.14
CA SER A 27 1.66 -5.27 4.39
C SER A 27 1.03 -6.54 4.98
N ALA A 28 -0.30 -6.64 4.98
CA ALA A 28 -1.01 -7.80 5.55
C ALA A 28 -0.74 -9.09 4.79
N ILE A 29 -0.77 -9.06 3.44
CA ILE A 29 -0.56 -10.24 2.60
C ILE A 29 0.89 -10.71 2.69
N ILE A 30 1.85 -9.80 2.62
CA ILE A 30 3.28 -10.13 2.75
C ILE A 30 3.58 -10.71 4.14
N THR A 31 2.99 -10.13 5.20
CA THR A 31 3.19 -10.61 6.58
C THR A 31 2.60 -12.00 6.77
N ASN A 32 1.40 -12.25 6.24
CA ASN A 32 0.79 -13.58 6.29
C ASN A 32 1.63 -14.62 5.53
N TYR A 33 2.18 -14.24 4.37
CA TYR A 33 3.06 -15.10 3.59
C TYR A 33 4.32 -15.49 4.34
N PHE A 34 5.03 -14.54 4.96
CA PHE A 34 6.24 -14.85 5.74
C PHE A 34 5.96 -15.54 7.08
N SER A 35 4.79 -15.29 7.68
CA SER A 35 4.41 -15.90 8.96
C SER A 35 4.18 -17.41 8.84
N SER A 36 3.42 -17.85 7.84
CA SER A 36 3.06 -19.26 7.67
C SER A 36 3.18 -19.79 6.24
N GLY A 37 2.95 -18.94 5.23
CA GLY A 37 3.02 -19.32 3.83
C GLY A 37 4.37 -19.92 3.43
N VAL A 38 5.48 -19.29 3.81
CA VAL A 38 6.84 -19.74 3.50
C VAL A 38 7.09 -21.16 4.03
N ALA A 39 6.64 -21.47 5.25
CA ALA A 39 6.83 -22.79 5.85
C ALA A 39 6.06 -23.87 5.07
N VAL A 40 4.84 -23.57 4.64
CA VAL A 40 4.01 -24.48 3.84
C VAL A 40 4.63 -24.75 2.47
N PHE A 41 5.08 -23.72 1.76
CA PHE A 41 5.69 -23.89 0.44
C PHE A 41 7.06 -24.56 0.50
N ALA A 42 7.84 -24.32 1.56
CA ALA A 42 9.09 -25.03 1.82
C ALA A 42 8.86 -26.52 2.09
N PHE A 43 7.80 -26.87 2.84
CA PHE A 43 7.43 -28.26 3.10
C PHE A 43 6.94 -29.01 1.84
N LEU A 44 6.22 -28.31 0.96
CA LEU A 44 5.73 -28.86 -0.31
C LEU A 44 6.82 -29.08 -1.37
N GLY A 45 8.07 -28.63 -1.12
CA GLY A 45 9.19 -28.76 -2.07
C GLY A 45 9.05 -27.89 -3.33
N THR A 46 8.09 -26.97 -3.33
CA THR A 46 7.80 -26.05 -4.45
C THR A 46 8.49 -24.70 -4.28
N SER A 47 8.68 -23.97 -5.38
CA SER A 47 9.37 -22.67 -5.33
C SER A 47 8.61 -21.64 -4.50
N VAL A 48 9.22 -21.24 -3.38
CA VAL A 48 8.77 -20.15 -2.48
C VAL A 48 8.83 -18.79 -3.18
N ILE A 49 9.59 -18.66 -4.26
CA ILE A 49 9.76 -17.38 -4.97
C ILE A 49 8.51 -17.05 -5.80
N ILE A 50 7.83 -18.06 -6.36
CA ILE A 50 6.69 -17.85 -7.27
C ILE A 50 5.53 -17.12 -6.58
N PRO A 51 5.03 -17.56 -5.41
CA PRO A 51 3.97 -16.85 -4.70
C PRO A 51 4.40 -15.45 -4.28
N LEU A 52 5.66 -15.28 -3.89
CA LEU A 52 6.21 -13.99 -3.46
C LEU A 52 6.22 -12.97 -4.62
N VAL A 53 6.60 -13.40 -5.83
CA VAL A 53 6.52 -12.57 -7.05
C VAL A 53 5.07 -12.17 -7.34
N VAL A 54 4.12 -13.10 -7.20
CA VAL A 54 2.69 -12.80 -7.37
C VAL A 54 2.23 -11.75 -6.36
N ILE A 55 2.60 -11.89 -5.08
CA ILE A 55 2.26 -10.91 -4.03
C ILE A 55 2.85 -9.53 -4.36
N LEU A 56 4.10 -9.45 -4.83
CA LEU A 56 4.72 -8.19 -5.22
C LEU A 56 4.03 -7.55 -6.43
N LEU A 57 3.66 -8.33 -7.44
CA LEU A 57 2.88 -7.83 -8.59
C LEU A 57 1.53 -7.26 -8.15
N PHE A 58 0.79 -7.99 -7.31
CA PHE A 58 -0.47 -7.51 -6.75
C PHE A 58 -0.30 -6.26 -5.89
N LYS A 59 0.82 -6.13 -5.16
CA LYS A 59 1.15 -4.89 -4.44
C LYS A 59 1.28 -3.69 -5.38
N PHE A 60 1.94 -3.85 -6.54
CA PHE A 60 2.03 -2.77 -7.54
C PHE A 60 0.66 -2.41 -8.12
N ILE A 61 -0.16 -3.42 -8.43
CA ILE A 61 -1.51 -3.20 -8.96
C ILE A 61 -2.41 -2.51 -7.92
N GLY A 62 -2.42 -2.99 -6.68
CA GLY A 62 -3.20 -2.42 -5.59
C GLY A 62 -2.80 -0.98 -5.28
N ALA A 63 -1.49 -0.68 -5.27
CA ALA A 63 -0.98 0.67 -5.13
C ALA A 63 -1.45 1.61 -6.26
N ASN A 64 -1.45 1.14 -7.50
CA ASN A 64 -1.90 1.94 -8.65
C ASN A 64 -3.42 2.16 -8.66
N LEU A 65 -4.21 1.14 -8.31
CA LEU A 65 -5.67 1.27 -8.16
C LEU A 65 -6.04 2.30 -7.09
N LEU A 66 -5.34 2.28 -5.97
CA LEU A 66 -5.54 3.22 -4.88
C LEU A 66 -5.17 4.67 -5.28
N ARG A 67 -4.09 4.86 -6.06
CA ARG A 67 -3.77 6.17 -6.65
C ARG A 67 -4.88 6.68 -7.55
N ILE A 68 -5.45 5.80 -8.38
CA ILE A 68 -6.58 6.13 -9.25
C ILE A 68 -7.81 6.47 -8.40
N TRP A 69 -8.09 5.69 -7.35
CA TRP A 69 -9.24 5.92 -6.47
C TRP A 69 -9.16 7.27 -5.75
N ILE A 70 -8.01 7.62 -5.19
CA ILE A 70 -7.78 8.92 -4.54
C ILE A 70 -7.98 10.07 -5.56
N ASN A 71 -7.49 9.90 -6.79
CA ASN A 71 -7.68 10.89 -7.85
C ASN A 71 -9.14 11.03 -8.28
N ILE A 72 -9.94 9.96 -8.21
CA ILE A 72 -11.39 10.00 -8.50
C ILE A 72 -12.16 10.66 -7.35
N GLU A 73 -11.83 10.34 -6.09
CA GLU A 73 -12.49 10.90 -4.91
C GLU A 73 -12.29 12.41 -4.84
N GLU A 74 -11.08 12.88 -5.14
CA GLU A 74 -10.76 14.31 -5.18
C GLU A 74 -11.50 15.06 -6.31
N ARG A 75 -11.78 14.38 -7.43
CA ARG A 75 -12.64 14.93 -8.50
C ARG A 75 -14.12 15.00 -8.08
N ARG A 76 -14.57 14.10 -7.21
CA ARG A 76 -15.94 14.07 -6.69
C ARG A 76 -16.16 15.09 -5.58
N HIS A 77 -15.17 15.34 -4.74
CA HIS A 77 -15.24 16.29 -3.62
C HIS A 77 -14.12 17.35 -3.68
N PRO A 78 -14.17 18.29 -4.65
CA PRO A 78 -13.14 19.33 -4.82
C PRO A 78 -13.06 20.35 -3.66
N ALA A 79 -14.05 20.37 -2.74
CA ALA A 79 -14.12 21.32 -1.64
C ALA A 79 -13.32 20.93 -0.38
N GLN A 80 -12.79 19.69 -0.29
CA GLN A 80 -12.09 19.23 0.92
C GLN A 80 -10.56 19.43 0.87
N GLY A 81 -9.99 19.77 -0.29
CA GLY A 81 -8.55 20.06 -0.44
C GLY A 81 -8.14 21.50 -0.15
N ALA A 82 -9.09 22.40 0.15
CA ALA A 82 -8.82 23.83 0.37
C ALA A 82 -8.81 24.24 1.86
N GLN A 83 -9.04 23.30 2.78
CA GLN A 83 -9.02 23.57 4.22
C GLN A 83 -8.49 22.35 4.98
N SER A 84 -7.17 22.23 5.10
CA SER A 84 -6.43 21.68 6.26
C SER A 84 -4.94 21.62 5.94
#